data_AF-A0A2E0X2Q9-F1
#
_entry.id   AF-A0A2E0X2Q9-F1
#
_cell.length_a   1.000
_cell.length_b   1.000
_cell.length_c   1.000
_cell.angle_alpha   90.00
_cell.angle_beta   90.00
_cell.angle_gamma   90.00
#
_symmetry.space_group_name_H-M   'P 1'
#
loop_
_entity.id
_entity.type
_entity.pdbx_description
1 polymer ?
#
loop_
_entity_poly.entity_id
_entity_poly.type
_entity_poly.pdbx_seq_one_letter_code
_entity_poly.pdbx_strand_id
1 'polypeptide(L)'
;MQMCRGLLTAVAAGLALGAGCRPAEPPEFTPGPGVLELTEGVDPQEEADVYKMLRGLQDQIADILAERVGTPEKIKMLGNPHVDEAQLKRGYELFTQYCVQCHGVNGDGNGPLADYLNPRPRDYTAGIFKFVATDNGSKARRSDIVGTLYRGVTGTSMPSFDEFSEKDREAVADYVLALTFRGLLQSELAQIAYDDEELPETEGIDEIVEELLEPWHAANEEVVMPLSPMPPMSPETVAKGKELFIQYSCHKCHGEDGRGSMFGGVEVGEDAWGYEASAADLTSGMFRGGGRPIDIYRRVLVGINGAPMPSRRADLAEAPDAIWYIVHYIKEIGEKRRNETVRNTLAGLKRLGDTAEEQLETDEDVEADEPASSDESAAANDDDSPDSETEASDDDESESADADSADAEPADAETEGDASDEADDAPAEETEDAAAEAA
;
A
#
# COMPACT_ATOMS: atom_id res chain seq x y z
N MET A 1 72.33 -16.41 52.97
CA MET A 1 72.15 -15.03 53.48
C MET A 1 71.91 -14.11 52.30
N GLN A 2 70.91 -13.23 52.42
CA GLN A 2 70.55 -12.08 51.56
C GLN A 2 70.32 -12.34 50.05
N MET A 3 69.08 -12.33 49.55
CA MET A 3 68.25 -11.16 49.16
C MET A 3 68.79 -10.36 47.95
N CYS A 4 68.11 -10.35 46.81
CA CYS A 4 67.20 -9.26 46.37
C CYS A 4 66.91 -9.26 44.84
N ARG A 5 65.60 -9.31 44.54
CA ARG A 5 64.82 -8.53 43.54
C ARG A 5 65.28 -8.42 42.07
N GLY A 6 64.36 -8.86 41.19
CA GLY A 6 63.80 -7.99 40.14
C GLY A 6 63.91 -8.52 38.71
N LEU A 7 62.80 -9.02 38.15
CA LEU A 7 62.06 -8.34 37.08
C LEU A 7 60.79 -9.15 36.73
N LEU A 8 59.63 -8.53 36.90
CA LEU A 8 58.40 -8.92 36.22
C LEU A 8 58.55 -8.61 34.73
N THR A 9 58.26 -9.57 33.87
CA THR A 9 57.64 -9.32 32.56
C THR A 9 56.64 -10.44 32.32
N ALA A 10 55.38 -10.11 32.54
CA ALA A 10 54.25 -10.98 32.27
C ALA A 10 54.10 -11.13 30.75
N VAL A 11 54.15 -12.36 30.26
CA VAL A 11 53.75 -12.72 28.90
C VAL A 11 52.22 -12.71 28.87
N ALA A 12 51.64 -11.55 28.55
CA ALA A 12 50.24 -11.43 28.15
C ALA A 12 50.17 -11.60 26.62
N ALA A 13 50.22 -12.85 26.16
CA ALA A 13 50.00 -13.19 24.76
C ALA A 13 48.52 -13.50 24.52
N GLY A 14 47.81 -12.50 23.99
CA GLY A 14 46.76 -12.62 22.99
C GLY A 14 45.65 -13.66 23.20
N LEU A 15 44.61 -13.28 23.94
CA LEU A 15 43.24 -13.75 23.68
C LEU A 15 42.55 -12.68 22.83
N ALA A 16 42.86 -12.64 21.54
CA ALA A 16 42.04 -11.95 20.56
C ALA A 16 40.78 -12.79 20.35
N LEU A 17 39.72 -12.47 21.09
CA LEU A 17 38.39 -12.99 20.85
C LEU A 17 37.95 -12.56 19.44
N GLY A 18 37.99 -13.50 18.51
CA GLY A 18 37.44 -13.37 17.16
C GLY A 18 35.91 -13.32 17.21
N ALA A 19 35.34 -12.28 17.81
CA ALA A 19 33.96 -11.89 17.58
C ALA A 19 33.87 -11.21 16.19
N GLY A 20 34.17 -11.97 15.14
CA GLY A 20 33.89 -11.55 13.78
C GLY A 20 32.37 -11.63 13.57
N CYS A 21 31.78 -10.58 13.00
CA CYS A 21 30.42 -10.63 12.49
C CYS A 21 30.32 -11.82 11.52
N ARG A 22 29.65 -12.90 11.93
CA ARG A 22 29.27 -13.97 11.00
C ARG A 22 28.29 -13.34 10.01
N PRO A 23 28.45 -13.55 8.69
CA PRO A 23 27.43 -13.12 7.73
C PRO A 23 26.08 -13.66 8.19
N ALA A 24 25.07 -12.79 8.24
CA ALA A 24 23.71 -13.25 8.48
C ALA A 24 23.37 -14.29 7.41
N GLU A 25 22.78 -15.42 7.83
CA GLU A 25 22.29 -16.41 6.87
C GLU A 25 21.22 -15.73 6.00
N PRO A 26 21.24 -15.99 4.68
CA PRO A 26 20.28 -15.39 3.78
C PRO A 26 18.86 -15.78 4.21
N PRO A 27 17.89 -14.86 4.10
CA PRO A 27 16.51 -15.18 4.46
C PRO A 27 16.01 -16.32 3.58
N GLU A 28 15.34 -17.29 4.19
CA GLU A 28 14.68 -18.40 3.52
C GLU A 28 13.17 -18.27 3.70
N PHE A 29 12.43 -18.79 2.72
CA PHE A 29 11.01 -18.96 2.89
C PHE A 29 10.72 -20.03 3.93
N THR A 30 9.69 -19.81 4.75
CA THR A 30 9.22 -20.83 5.69
C THR A 30 7.88 -21.43 5.23
N PRO A 31 7.55 -22.66 5.67
CA PRO A 31 6.25 -23.25 5.42
C PRO A 31 5.11 -22.38 5.97
N GLY A 32 4.03 -22.26 5.18
CA GLY A 32 2.80 -21.61 5.60
C GLY A 32 1.93 -22.48 6.52
N PRO A 33 0.85 -21.93 7.10
CA PRO A 33 0.00 -22.62 8.07
C PRO A 33 -0.55 -23.97 7.57
N GLY A 34 -1.13 -24.01 6.36
CA GLY A 34 -1.68 -25.25 5.80
C GLY A 34 -0.65 -26.37 5.61
N VAL A 35 0.60 -26.02 5.27
CA VAL A 35 1.69 -27.01 5.18
C VAL A 35 2.02 -27.56 6.56
N LEU A 36 2.09 -26.71 7.59
CA LEU A 36 2.38 -27.13 8.97
C LEU A 36 1.26 -28.01 9.55
N GLU A 37 0.00 -27.68 9.22
CA GLU A 37 -1.21 -28.38 9.65
C GLU A 37 -1.21 -29.86 9.22
N LEU A 38 -0.57 -30.20 8.09
CA LEU A 38 -0.41 -31.61 7.65
C LEU A 38 0.14 -32.54 8.74
N THR A 39 0.96 -32.02 9.66
CA THR A 39 1.53 -32.81 10.76
C THR A 39 0.97 -32.44 12.13
N GLU A 40 0.04 -31.48 12.18
CA GLU A 40 -0.52 -31.01 13.43
C GLU A 40 -1.40 -32.10 14.06
N GLY A 41 -1.19 -32.37 15.35
CA GLY A 41 -1.93 -33.38 16.09
C GLY A 41 -1.47 -34.83 15.89
N VAL A 42 -0.50 -35.11 15.01
CA VAL A 42 0.08 -36.45 14.81
C VAL A 42 1.30 -36.63 15.72
N ASP A 43 1.25 -37.60 16.64
CA ASP A 43 2.38 -37.87 17.54
C ASP A 43 3.53 -38.58 16.80
N PRO A 44 4.75 -38.01 16.75
CA PRO A 44 5.86 -38.61 16.01
C PRO A 44 6.37 -39.94 16.57
N GLN A 45 6.02 -40.30 17.82
CA GLN A 45 6.42 -41.53 18.49
C GLN A 45 5.33 -42.60 18.44
N GLU A 46 4.06 -42.21 18.56
CA GLU A 46 2.93 -43.15 18.51
C GLU A 46 2.51 -43.49 17.07
N GLU A 47 2.64 -42.52 16.15
CA GLU A 47 2.20 -42.63 14.75
C GLU A 47 3.35 -42.35 13.77
N ALA A 48 4.53 -42.91 14.05
CA ALA A 48 5.78 -42.60 13.35
C ALA A 48 5.72 -42.75 11.82
N ASP A 49 5.03 -43.77 11.30
CA ASP A 49 4.92 -44.00 9.85
C ASP A 49 4.05 -42.94 9.17
N VAL A 50 2.93 -42.56 9.80
CA VAL A 50 2.01 -41.51 9.32
C VAL A 50 2.69 -40.15 9.37
N TYR A 51 3.33 -39.83 10.50
CA TYR A 51 4.08 -38.59 10.66
C TYR A 51 5.18 -38.46 9.58
N LYS A 52 5.92 -39.54 9.31
CA LYS A 52 6.98 -39.53 8.30
C LYS A 52 6.43 -39.33 6.89
N MET A 53 5.28 -39.93 6.56
CA MET A 53 4.61 -39.72 5.28
C MET A 53 4.21 -38.25 5.10
N LEU A 54 3.52 -37.68 6.08
CA LEU A 54 3.05 -36.30 6.06
C LEU A 54 4.21 -35.30 6.02
N ARG A 55 5.30 -35.58 6.76
CA ARG A 55 6.53 -34.80 6.68
C ARG A 55 7.16 -34.88 5.29
N GLY A 56 7.10 -36.05 4.65
CA GLY A 56 7.52 -36.24 3.27
C GLY A 56 6.71 -35.40 2.28
N LEU A 57 5.42 -35.16 2.52
CA LEU A 57 4.60 -34.24 1.72
C LEU A 57 5.02 -32.79 1.95
N GLN A 58 5.27 -32.37 3.19
CA GLN A 58 5.80 -31.02 3.48
C GLN A 58 7.13 -30.75 2.73
N ASP A 59 8.05 -31.73 2.73
CA ASP A 59 9.33 -31.60 2.05
C ASP A 59 9.14 -31.57 0.51
N GLN A 60 8.22 -32.36 -0.05
CA GLN A 60 7.87 -32.31 -1.48
C GLN A 60 7.25 -30.96 -1.90
N ILE A 61 6.36 -30.38 -1.08
CA ILE A 61 5.82 -29.03 -1.32
C ILE A 61 6.97 -28.01 -1.35
N ALA A 62 7.92 -28.11 -0.41
CA ALA A 62 9.07 -27.22 -0.39
C ALA A 62 9.95 -27.36 -1.64
N ASP A 63 10.17 -28.59 -2.13
CA ASP A 63 10.92 -28.85 -3.36
C ASP A 63 10.21 -28.28 -4.60
N ILE A 64 8.89 -28.48 -4.73
CA ILE A 64 8.09 -27.91 -5.83
C ILE A 64 8.17 -26.38 -5.82
N LEU A 65 8.02 -25.75 -4.64
CA LEU A 65 8.13 -24.30 -4.52
C LEU A 65 9.55 -23.83 -4.85
N ALA A 66 10.59 -24.48 -4.36
CA ALA A 66 11.97 -24.11 -4.68
C ALA A 66 12.26 -24.19 -6.20
N GLU A 67 11.69 -25.18 -6.88
CA GLU A 67 11.80 -25.31 -8.34
C GLU A 67 11.04 -24.20 -9.07
N ARG A 68 9.74 -24.06 -8.77
CA ARG A 68 8.80 -23.20 -9.51
C ARG A 68 8.96 -21.71 -9.18
N VAL A 69 9.14 -21.36 -7.90
CA VAL A 69 9.19 -19.98 -7.42
C VAL A 69 10.55 -19.54 -6.90
N GLY A 70 11.50 -20.46 -6.65
CA GLY A 70 12.85 -20.10 -6.23
C GLY A 70 12.96 -19.68 -4.75
N THR A 71 13.93 -18.82 -4.46
CA THR A 71 14.24 -18.33 -3.10
C THR A 71 13.88 -16.85 -2.96
N PRO A 72 13.88 -16.25 -1.75
CA PRO A 72 13.56 -14.82 -1.62
C PRO A 72 14.42 -13.90 -2.51
N GLU A 73 15.74 -14.12 -2.55
CA GLU A 73 16.66 -13.32 -3.37
C GLU A 73 16.52 -13.59 -4.89
N LYS A 74 16.15 -14.83 -5.26
CA LYS A 74 16.04 -15.29 -6.65
C LYS A 74 14.65 -15.81 -6.93
N ILE A 75 13.65 -15.00 -6.59
CA ILE A 75 12.26 -15.37 -6.78
C ILE A 75 11.93 -15.39 -8.27
N LYS A 76 11.08 -16.33 -8.67
CA LYS A 76 10.55 -16.42 -10.03
C LYS A 76 9.08 -16.06 -10.00
N MET A 77 8.65 -15.29 -10.99
CA MET A 77 7.24 -14.97 -11.18
C MET A 77 6.53 -16.16 -11.85
N LEU A 78 5.45 -16.64 -11.24
CA LEU A 78 4.56 -17.63 -11.88
C LEU A 78 3.81 -16.97 -13.05
N GLY A 79 3.63 -17.69 -14.16
CA GLY A 79 2.81 -17.23 -15.29
C GLY A 79 3.47 -16.27 -16.27
N ASN A 80 4.60 -15.67 -15.92
CA ASN A 80 5.33 -14.80 -16.82
C ASN A 80 6.85 -14.99 -16.67
N PRO A 81 7.47 -15.87 -17.47
CA PRO A 81 8.90 -16.14 -17.41
C PRO A 81 9.75 -14.96 -17.93
N HIS A 82 9.13 -13.89 -18.44
CA HIS A 82 9.80 -12.72 -18.99
C HIS A 82 9.77 -11.51 -18.07
N VAL A 83 9.19 -11.61 -16.86
CA VAL A 83 9.42 -10.57 -15.84
C VAL A 83 10.93 -10.52 -15.58
N ASP A 84 11.51 -9.35 -15.80
CA ASP A 84 12.95 -9.13 -15.74
C ASP A 84 13.50 -9.60 -14.38
N GLU A 85 14.40 -10.59 -14.39
CA GLU A 85 15.06 -11.10 -13.19
C GLU A 85 15.75 -9.96 -12.42
N ALA A 86 16.28 -8.95 -13.13
CA ALA A 86 16.88 -7.78 -12.50
C ALA A 86 15.83 -6.92 -11.78
N GLN A 87 14.62 -6.84 -12.31
CA GLN A 87 13.49 -6.15 -11.69
C GLN A 87 12.99 -6.88 -10.44
N LEU A 88 12.85 -8.20 -10.47
CA LEU A 88 12.51 -8.98 -9.27
C LEU A 88 13.61 -8.91 -8.20
N LYS A 89 14.88 -8.96 -8.61
CA LYS A 89 16.01 -8.75 -7.68
C LYS A 89 15.99 -7.35 -7.07
N ARG A 90 15.68 -6.32 -7.86
CA ARG A 90 15.54 -4.95 -7.36
C ARG A 90 14.36 -4.84 -6.39
N GLY A 91 13.24 -5.49 -6.71
CA GLY A 91 12.07 -5.59 -5.84
C GLY A 91 12.40 -6.25 -4.51
N TYR A 92 13.16 -7.37 -4.53
CA TYR A 92 13.66 -8.05 -3.34
C TYR A 92 14.52 -7.14 -2.46
N GLU A 93 15.48 -6.41 -3.03
CA GLU A 93 16.35 -5.50 -2.29
C GLU A 93 15.54 -4.43 -1.55
N LEU A 94 14.61 -3.79 -2.26
CA LEU A 94 13.74 -2.76 -1.68
C LEU A 94 12.77 -3.36 -0.65
N PHE A 95 12.14 -4.49 -0.95
CA PHE A 95 11.23 -5.15 -0.02
C PHE A 95 11.95 -5.57 1.26
N THR A 96 13.17 -6.09 1.16
CA THR A 96 14.02 -6.44 2.30
C THR A 96 14.34 -5.23 3.17
N GLN A 97 14.66 -4.10 2.53
CA GLN A 97 15.02 -2.87 3.24
C GLN A 97 13.82 -2.21 3.91
N TYR A 98 12.66 -2.16 3.25
CA TYR A 98 11.54 -1.30 3.66
C TYR A 98 10.28 -2.04 4.10
N CYS A 99 10.08 -3.31 3.72
CA CYS A 99 8.80 -3.99 3.86
C CYS A 99 8.84 -5.21 4.79
N VAL A 100 9.93 -6.00 4.80
CA VAL A 100 10.05 -7.27 5.55
C VAL A 100 9.77 -7.11 7.05
N GLN A 101 10.15 -5.97 7.63
CA GLN A 101 9.95 -5.70 9.06
C GLN A 101 8.47 -5.76 9.48
N CYS A 102 7.56 -5.44 8.56
CA CYS A 102 6.12 -5.50 8.79
C CYS A 102 5.49 -6.72 8.09
N HIS A 103 5.80 -6.94 6.81
CA HIS A 103 5.12 -7.94 5.98
C HIS A 103 5.73 -9.35 6.03
N GLY A 104 6.90 -9.53 6.67
CA GLY A 104 7.59 -10.82 6.75
C GLY A 104 8.33 -11.20 5.47
N VAL A 105 9.21 -12.19 5.56
CA VAL A 105 9.97 -12.70 4.40
C VAL A 105 9.05 -13.40 3.40
N ASN A 106 8.05 -14.13 3.90
CA ASN A 106 7.04 -14.82 3.08
C ASN A 106 6.02 -13.86 2.46
N GLY A 107 5.94 -12.60 2.93
CA GLY A 107 4.83 -11.71 2.61
C GLY A 107 3.53 -12.07 3.34
N ASP A 108 3.61 -12.83 4.42
CA ASP A 108 2.48 -13.37 5.19
C ASP A 108 1.93 -12.39 6.25
N GLY A 109 2.43 -11.15 6.26
CA GLY A 109 2.01 -10.15 7.24
C GLY A 109 2.53 -10.41 8.65
N ASN A 110 3.46 -11.37 8.85
CA ASN A 110 4.02 -11.74 10.15
C ASN A 110 5.48 -11.28 10.31
N GLY A 111 5.79 -10.05 9.86
CA GLY A 111 7.07 -9.43 10.17
C GLY A 111 7.26 -9.22 11.67
N PRO A 112 8.50 -9.01 12.15
CA PRO A 112 8.80 -8.84 13.58
C PRO A 112 8.04 -7.69 14.26
N LEU A 113 7.53 -6.72 13.49
CA LEU A 113 6.71 -5.62 14.00
C LEU A 113 5.21 -5.88 13.93
N ALA A 114 4.75 -6.92 13.24
CA ALA A 114 3.34 -7.12 12.89
C ALA A 114 2.39 -7.16 14.10
N ASP A 115 2.83 -7.75 15.22
CA ASP A 115 2.01 -7.86 16.44
C ASP A 115 1.81 -6.54 17.18
N TYR A 116 2.64 -5.52 16.86
CA TYR A 116 2.56 -4.19 17.45
C TYR A 116 1.82 -3.18 16.57
N LEU A 117 1.28 -3.63 15.44
CA LEU A 117 0.63 -2.79 14.45
C LEU A 117 -0.88 -3.05 14.41
N ASN A 118 -1.66 -1.97 14.51
CA ASN A 118 -3.11 -2.01 14.31
C ASN A 118 -3.51 -0.93 13.28
N PRO A 119 -4.01 -1.30 12.10
CA PRO A 119 -4.27 -2.67 11.62
C PRO A 119 -2.98 -3.48 11.39
N ARG A 120 -3.08 -4.82 11.46
CA ARG A 120 -1.95 -5.69 11.09
C ARG A 120 -1.54 -5.47 9.63
N PRO A 121 -0.26 -5.70 9.29
CA PRO A 121 0.23 -5.68 7.91
C PRO A 121 -0.56 -6.66 7.03
N ARG A 122 -0.70 -6.33 5.75
CA ARG A 122 -1.37 -7.21 4.79
C ARG A 122 -0.57 -8.50 4.60
N ASP A 123 -1.24 -9.62 4.78
CA ASP A 123 -0.82 -10.92 4.27
C ASP A 123 -1.16 -11.01 2.77
N TYR A 124 -0.11 -11.14 1.96
CA TYR A 124 -0.19 -11.26 0.51
C TYR A 124 -0.42 -12.71 0.06
N THR A 125 -0.10 -13.70 0.89
CA THR A 125 -0.14 -15.12 0.53
C THR A 125 -1.55 -15.61 0.24
N ALA A 126 -2.57 -14.98 0.84
CA ALA A 126 -3.99 -15.22 0.56
C ALA A 126 -4.48 -14.61 -0.77
N GLY A 127 -3.70 -13.74 -1.43
CA GLY A 127 -4.11 -13.07 -2.68
C GLY A 127 -5.30 -12.11 -2.55
N ILE A 128 -5.63 -11.65 -1.34
CA ILE A 128 -6.75 -10.73 -1.08
C ILE A 128 -6.21 -9.31 -0.82
N PHE A 129 -6.56 -8.35 -1.67
CA PHE A 129 -6.16 -6.94 -1.53
C PHE A 129 -7.39 -6.05 -1.32
N LYS A 130 -7.36 -5.21 -0.26
CA LYS A 130 -8.51 -4.39 0.15
C LYS A 130 -8.81 -3.22 -0.81
N PHE A 131 -7.78 -2.61 -1.39
CA PHE A 131 -7.89 -1.32 -2.10
C PHE A 131 -7.67 -1.46 -3.61
N VAL A 132 -8.51 -2.30 -4.25
CA VAL A 132 -8.44 -2.62 -5.69
C VAL A 132 -9.46 -1.85 -6.51
N ALA A 133 -9.23 -1.65 -7.80
CA ALA A 133 -10.19 -0.99 -8.69
C ALA A 133 -11.26 -1.94 -9.26
N THR A 134 -11.13 -3.24 -9.02
CA THR A 134 -11.98 -4.32 -9.50
C THR A 134 -13.17 -4.58 -8.58
N ASP A 135 -14.05 -5.51 -8.96
CA ASP A 135 -15.21 -5.89 -8.13
C ASP A 135 -14.78 -6.62 -6.85
N ASN A 136 -15.70 -6.75 -5.92
CA ASN A 136 -15.43 -7.44 -4.67
C ASN A 136 -15.40 -8.96 -4.88
N GLY A 137 -14.30 -9.57 -4.45
CA GLY A 137 -13.96 -10.96 -4.77
C GLY A 137 -13.01 -11.09 -5.96
N SER A 138 -12.96 -10.11 -6.86
CA SER A 138 -11.98 -10.08 -7.96
C SER A 138 -10.55 -9.88 -7.45
N LYS A 139 -9.57 -10.30 -8.26
CA LYS A 139 -8.15 -10.14 -7.95
C LYS A 139 -7.70 -8.68 -8.13
N ALA A 140 -6.56 -8.38 -7.51
CA ALA A 140 -5.93 -7.07 -7.65
C ALA A 140 -5.23 -6.96 -9.00
N ARG A 141 -5.26 -5.76 -9.59
CA ARG A 141 -4.39 -5.46 -10.72
C ARG A 141 -3.03 -5.01 -10.21
N ARG A 142 -1.99 -5.21 -11.01
CA ARG A 142 -0.65 -4.67 -10.75
C ARG A 142 -0.68 -3.16 -10.45
N SER A 143 -1.46 -2.40 -11.23
CA SER A 143 -1.62 -0.95 -11.04
C SER A 143 -2.22 -0.56 -9.69
N ASP A 144 -3.03 -1.43 -9.09
CA ASP A 144 -3.65 -1.17 -7.79
C ASP A 144 -2.62 -1.30 -6.65
N ILE A 145 -1.69 -2.25 -6.79
CA ILE A 145 -0.55 -2.42 -5.87
C ILE A 145 0.41 -1.23 -6.01
N VAL A 146 0.81 -0.86 -7.23
CA VAL A 146 1.65 0.33 -7.48
C VAL A 146 0.99 1.58 -6.92
N GLY A 147 -0.30 1.76 -7.14
CA GLY A 147 -1.06 2.90 -6.61
C GLY A 147 -1.10 2.91 -5.07
N THR A 148 -1.15 1.74 -4.44
CA THR A 148 -1.09 1.62 -2.97
C THR A 148 0.30 1.96 -2.45
N LEU A 149 1.37 1.51 -3.10
CA LEU A 149 2.74 1.89 -2.75
C LEU A 149 2.95 3.41 -2.88
N TYR A 150 2.47 4.00 -3.97
CA TYR A 150 2.61 5.44 -4.21
C TYR A 150 1.91 6.29 -3.14
N ARG A 151 0.73 5.89 -2.66
CA ARG A 151 -0.05 6.70 -1.69
C ARG A 151 0.18 6.30 -0.24
N GLY A 152 0.71 5.10 0.00
CA GLY A 152 0.61 4.41 1.28
C GLY A 152 -0.84 4.09 1.65
N VAL A 153 -1.04 3.69 2.91
CA VAL A 153 -2.38 3.47 3.47
C VAL A 153 -2.58 4.44 4.64
N THR A 154 -3.21 5.57 4.35
CA THR A 154 -3.35 6.69 5.31
C THR A 154 -4.03 6.24 6.61
N GLY A 155 -3.50 6.71 7.75
CA GLY A 155 -4.01 6.33 9.07
C GLY A 155 -3.61 4.90 9.48
N THR A 156 -2.54 4.36 8.89
CA THR A 156 -1.88 3.11 9.30
C THR A 156 -0.37 3.30 9.27
N SER A 157 0.39 2.29 9.66
CA SER A 157 1.85 2.30 9.60
C SER A 157 2.43 2.02 8.22
N MET A 158 1.62 1.86 7.17
CA MET A 158 2.10 1.71 5.79
C MET A 158 2.31 3.10 5.16
N PRO A 159 3.56 3.59 5.04
CA PRO A 159 3.84 4.93 4.57
C PRO A 159 3.64 5.06 3.06
N SER A 160 3.69 6.30 2.59
CA SER A 160 3.82 6.62 1.17
C SER A 160 5.24 6.30 0.68
N PHE A 161 5.34 5.77 -0.54
CA PHE A 161 6.61 5.57 -1.26
C PHE A 161 6.63 6.40 -2.55
N ASP A 162 6.07 7.61 -2.50
CA ASP A 162 6.09 8.59 -3.59
C ASP A 162 7.51 9.05 -3.95
N GLU A 163 8.46 9.00 -3.01
CA GLU A 163 9.87 9.27 -3.23
C GLU A 163 10.60 8.21 -4.09
N PHE A 164 10.05 6.99 -4.19
CA PHE A 164 10.63 5.97 -5.06
C PHE A 164 10.49 6.38 -6.54
N SER A 165 11.40 5.91 -7.39
CA SER A 165 11.17 5.99 -8.83
C SER A 165 9.97 5.14 -9.22
N GLU A 166 9.36 5.43 -10.37
CA GLU A 166 8.27 4.59 -10.89
C GLU A 166 8.72 3.13 -11.05
N LYS A 167 9.90 2.92 -11.64
CA LYS A 167 10.52 1.59 -11.81
C LYS A 167 10.75 0.87 -10.48
N ASP A 168 11.15 1.58 -9.42
CA ASP A 168 11.34 0.98 -8.10
C ASP A 168 10.00 0.55 -7.47
N ARG A 169 8.95 1.38 -7.58
CA ARG A 169 7.60 0.98 -7.11
C ARG A 169 7.07 -0.22 -7.88
N GLU A 170 7.29 -0.23 -9.18
CA GLU A 170 6.96 -1.34 -10.07
C GLU A 170 7.69 -2.63 -9.70
N ALA A 171 9.01 -2.55 -9.46
CA ALA A 171 9.81 -3.68 -8.99
C ALA A 171 9.29 -4.27 -7.67
N VAL A 172 8.94 -3.41 -6.71
CA VAL A 172 8.33 -3.85 -5.44
C VAL A 172 6.95 -4.47 -5.67
N ALA A 173 6.12 -3.90 -6.54
CA ALA A 173 4.81 -4.47 -6.85
C ALA A 173 4.91 -5.87 -7.48
N ASP A 174 5.87 -6.08 -8.38
CA ASP A 174 6.11 -7.39 -8.99
C ASP A 174 6.65 -8.42 -7.98
N TYR A 175 7.52 -7.99 -7.07
CA TYR A 175 7.98 -8.84 -5.98
C TYR A 175 6.83 -9.24 -5.04
N VAL A 176 5.92 -8.31 -4.71
CA VAL A 176 4.70 -8.60 -3.93
C VAL A 176 3.77 -9.58 -4.65
N LEU A 177 3.60 -9.45 -5.97
CA LEU A 177 2.83 -10.41 -6.76
C LEU A 177 3.50 -11.79 -6.79
N ALA A 178 4.82 -11.86 -6.91
CA ALA A 178 5.55 -13.12 -6.87
C ALA A 178 5.40 -13.83 -5.50
N LEU A 179 5.45 -13.08 -4.39
CA LEU A 179 5.13 -13.61 -3.05
C LEU A 179 3.68 -14.09 -2.95
N THR A 180 2.74 -13.35 -3.56
CA THR A 180 1.32 -13.71 -3.61
C THR A 180 1.12 -15.04 -4.31
N PHE A 181 1.67 -15.20 -5.51
CA PHE A 181 1.53 -16.43 -6.30
C PHE A 181 2.22 -17.62 -5.66
N ARG A 182 3.39 -17.42 -5.03
CA ARG A 182 4.01 -18.43 -4.18
C ARG A 182 3.05 -18.87 -3.06
N GLY A 183 2.43 -17.91 -2.37
CA GLY A 183 1.51 -18.19 -1.26
C GLY A 183 0.30 -19.00 -1.71
N LEU A 184 -0.34 -18.59 -2.81
CA LEU A 184 -1.48 -19.29 -3.40
C LEU A 184 -1.12 -20.72 -3.82
N LEU A 185 -0.01 -20.91 -4.53
CA LEU A 185 0.45 -22.24 -4.93
C LEU A 185 0.73 -23.13 -3.72
N GLN A 186 1.40 -22.60 -2.68
CA GLN A 186 1.66 -23.35 -1.46
C GLN A 186 0.36 -23.78 -0.75
N SER A 187 -0.63 -22.88 -0.67
CA SER A 187 -1.92 -23.18 -0.07
C SER A 187 -2.67 -24.26 -0.85
N GLU A 188 -2.66 -24.20 -2.18
CA GLU A 188 -3.31 -25.19 -3.04
C GLU A 188 -2.65 -26.57 -2.91
N LEU A 189 -1.32 -26.63 -2.97
CA LEU A 189 -0.58 -27.89 -2.78
C LEU A 189 -0.78 -28.48 -1.38
N ALA A 190 -0.87 -27.64 -0.35
CA ALA A 190 -1.16 -28.09 1.01
C ALA A 190 -2.57 -28.66 1.13
N GLN A 191 -3.55 -28.05 0.46
CA GLN A 191 -4.94 -28.55 0.45
C GLN A 191 -5.02 -29.90 -0.27
N ILE A 192 -4.39 -30.04 -1.44
CA ILE A 192 -4.36 -31.31 -2.18
C ILE A 192 -3.66 -32.39 -1.34
N ALA A 193 -2.51 -32.08 -0.74
CA ALA A 193 -1.81 -33.01 0.13
C ALA A 193 -2.63 -33.45 1.35
N TYR A 194 -3.49 -32.56 1.87
CA TYR A 194 -4.39 -32.87 2.98
C TYR A 194 -5.55 -33.78 2.55
N ASP A 195 -6.16 -33.50 1.40
CA ASP A 195 -7.35 -34.21 0.92
C ASP A 195 -7.02 -35.57 0.28
N ASP A 196 -5.94 -35.62 -0.51
CA ASP A 196 -5.58 -36.78 -1.33
C ASP A 196 -4.41 -37.59 -0.75
N GLU A 197 -3.73 -37.09 0.29
CA GLU A 197 -2.51 -37.68 0.88
C GLU A 197 -1.35 -37.88 -0.13
N GLU A 198 -1.45 -37.23 -1.29
CA GLU A 198 -0.45 -37.22 -2.36
C GLU A 198 -0.39 -35.85 -3.03
N LEU A 199 0.62 -35.64 -3.89
CA LEU A 199 0.78 -34.41 -4.66
C LEU A 199 0.68 -34.71 -6.16
N PRO A 200 0.17 -33.76 -6.95
CA PRO A 200 0.06 -33.95 -8.39
C PRO A 200 1.45 -34.06 -9.04
N GLU A 201 1.51 -34.77 -10.16
CA GLU A 201 2.69 -34.78 -11.03
C GLU A 201 2.89 -33.39 -11.68
N THR A 202 4.02 -33.22 -12.38
CA THR A 202 4.41 -31.94 -12.97
C THR A 202 3.34 -31.31 -13.88
N GLU A 203 2.65 -32.12 -14.69
CA GLU A 203 1.58 -31.64 -15.58
C GLU A 203 0.41 -31.05 -14.77
N GLY A 204 -0.01 -31.72 -13.69
CA GLY A 204 -1.05 -31.21 -12.81
C GLY A 204 -0.66 -29.93 -12.06
N ILE A 205 0.63 -29.77 -11.72
CA ILE A 205 1.14 -28.52 -11.14
C ILE A 205 1.04 -27.36 -12.15
N ASP A 206 1.29 -27.61 -13.44
CA ASP A 206 1.17 -26.59 -14.49
C ASP A 206 -0.29 -26.16 -14.68
N GLU A 207 -1.23 -27.11 -14.68
CA GLU A 207 -2.68 -26.82 -14.72
C GLU A 207 -3.12 -25.96 -13.53
N ILE A 208 -2.69 -26.31 -12.31
CA ILE A 208 -2.95 -25.51 -11.11
C ILE A 208 -2.43 -24.08 -11.27
N VAL A 209 -1.21 -23.91 -11.78
CA VAL A 209 -0.63 -22.57 -11.97
C VAL A 209 -1.45 -21.76 -12.98
N GLU A 210 -1.90 -22.37 -14.08
CA GLU A 210 -2.76 -21.70 -15.06
C GLU A 210 -4.10 -21.25 -14.46
N GLU A 211 -4.79 -22.14 -13.73
CA GLU A 211 -6.06 -21.82 -13.05
C GLU A 211 -5.89 -20.72 -11.99
N LEU A 212 -4.79 -20.74 -11.24
CA LEU A 212 -4.47 -19.72 -10.24
C LEU A 212 -4.31 -18.33 -10.86
N LEU A 213 -3.78 -18.24 -12.08
CA LEU A 213 -3.42 -16.99 -12.75
C LEU A 213 -4.55 -16.41 -13.62
N GLU A 214 -5.45 -17.22 -14.14
CA GLU A 214 -6.57 -16.78 -14.98
C GLU A 214 -7.37 -15.61 -14.35
N PRO A 215 -7.78 -15.66 -13.06
CA PRO A 215 -8.49 -14.55 -12.43
C PRO A 215 -7.66 -13.26 -12.31
N TRP A 216 -6.33 -13.37 -12.27
CA TRP A 216 -5.43 -12.21 -12.21
C TRP A 216 -5.27 -11.54 -13.57
N HIS A 217 -5.29 -12.34 -14.65
CA HIS A 217 -5.31 -11.81 -16.01
C HIS A 217 -6.64 -11.09 -16.30
N ALA A 218 -7.77 -11.72 -15.95
CA ALA A 218 -9.11 -11.16 -16.12
C ALA A 218 -9.33 -9.85 -15.35
N ALA A 219 -8.69 -9.69 -14.17
CA ALA A 219 -8.83 -8.50 -13.32
C ALA A 219 -8.55 -7.17 -14.04
N ASN A 220 -7.71 -7.16 -15.09
CA ASN A 220 -7.44 -5.94 -15.86
C ASN A 220 -8.64 -5.41 -16.64
N GLU A 221 -9.61 -6.27 -16.96
CA GLU A 221 -10.82 -5.95 -17.72
C GLU A 221 -12.02 -5.65 -16.80
N GLU A 222 -11.93 -6.03 -15.52
CA GLU A 222 -13.01 -5.91 -14.53
C GLU A 222 -12.99 -4.57 -13.76
N VAL A 223 -12.46 -3.51 -14.36
CA VAL A 223 -12.33 -2.22 -13.69
C VAL A 223 -13.71 -1.63 -13.41
N VAL A 224 -13.98 -1.36 -12.14
CA VAL A 224 -15.23 -0.73 -11.72
C VAL A 224 -15.25 0.72 -12.17
N MET A 225 -16.15 1.00 -13.10
CA MET A 225 -16.45 2.33 -13.63
C MET A 225 -17.76 2.87 -13.04
N PRO A 226 -17.92 4.20 -12.96
CA PRO A 226 -19.18 4.78 -12.53
C PRO A 226 -20.35 4.43 -13.44
N LEU A 227 -21.50 4.14 -12.82
CA LEU A 227 -22.75 3.85 -13.53
C LEU A 227 -23.37 5.12 -14.14
N SER A 228 -23.01 6.28 -13.62
CA SER A 228 -23.41 7.60 -14.13
C SER A 228 -22.30 8.64 -13.92
N PRO A 229 -22.30 9.76 -14.65
CA PRO A 229 -21.35 10.84 -14.42
C PRO A 229 -21.60 11.52 -13.06
N MET A 230 -20.53 11.96 -12.39
CA MET A 230 -20.63 12.64 -11.10
C MET A 230 -21.30 14.02 -11.27
N PRO A 231 -22.44 14.29 -10.60
CA PRO A 231 -23.02 15.62 -10.57
C PRO A 231 -22.11 16.62 -9.84
N PRO A 232 -22.26 17.94 -10.06
CA PRO A 232 -21.52 18.93 -9.28
C PRO A 232 -21.83 18.82 -7.79
N MET A 233 -20.80 18.91 -6.96
CA MET A 233 -20.97 18.92 -5.51
C MET A 233 -21.56 20.26 -5.05
N SER A 234 -22.69 20.20 -4.35
CA SER A 234 -23.41 21.35 -3.80
C SER A 234 -23.99 21.01 -2.42
N PRO A 235 -24.36 22.01 -1.58
CA PRO A 235 -25.01 21.77 -0.30
C PRO A 235 -26.26 20.88 -0.39
N GLU A 236 -27.03 21.00 -1.47
CA GLU A 236 -28.22 20.18 -1.73
C GLU A 236 -27.84 18.70 -1.98
N THR A 237 -26.86 18.45 -2.85
CA THR A 237 -26.41 17.07 -3.12
C THR A 237 -25.77 16.41 -1.91
N VAL A 238 -25.10 17.18 -1.05
CA VAL A 238 -24.53 16.72 0.22
C VAL A 238 -25.64 16.36 1.22
N ALA A 239 -26.68 17.18 1.32
CA ALA A 239 -27.82 16.91 2.19
C ALA A 239 -28.55 15.62 1.77
N LYS A 240 -28.80 15.45 0.47
CA LYS A 240 -29.35 14.21 -0.10
C LYS A 240 -28.45 13.00 0.19
N GLY A 241 -27.13 13.18 0.08
CA GLY A 241 -26.15 12.17 0.42
C GLY A 241 -26.24 11.68 1.86
N LYS A 242 -26.45 12.59 2.81
CA LYS A 242 -26.65 12.27 4.22
C LYS A 242 -27.89 11.41 4.45
N GLU A 243 -29.00 11.76 3.80
CA GLU A 243 -30.24 10.97 3.88
C GLU A 243 -30.02 9.55 3.35
N LEU A 244 -29.36 9.42 2.20
CA LEU A 244 -29.04 8.12 1.59
C LEU A 244 -28.07 7.30 2.44
N PHE A 245 -27.08 7.94 3.08
CA PHE A 245 -26.16 7.29 4.01
C PHE A 245 -26.88 6.62 5.19
N ILE A 246 -27.97 7.22 5.66
CA ILE A 246 -28.82 6.62 6.70
C ILE A 246 -29.72 5.54 6.08
N GLN A 247 -30.36 5.83 4.95
CA GLN A 247 -31.28 4.93 4.25
C GLN A 247 -30.63 3.60 3.88
N TYR A 248 -29.42 3.62 3.33
CA TYR A 248 -28.64 2.41 3.00
C TYR A 248 -27.91 1.81 4.21
N SER A 249 -28.26 2.23 5.43
CA SER A 249 -27.75 1.69 6.68
C SER A 249 -26.22 1.82 6.88
N CYS A 250 -25.54 2.73 6.18
CA CYS A 250 -24.10 2.98 6.38
C CYS A 250 -23.80 3.44 7.81
N HIS A 251 -24.72 4.22 8.40
CA HIS A 251 -24.64 4.72 9.77
C HIS A 251 -24.58 3.62 10.84
N LYS A 252 -25.07 2.40 10.55
CA LYS A 252 -25.04 1.30 11.53
C LYS A 252 -23.62 0.89 11.89
N CYS A 253 -22.67 1.06 10.97
CA CYS A 253 -21.25 0.76 11.19
C CYS A 253 -20.43 2.05 11.38
N HIS A 254 -20.70 3.07 10.56
CA HIS A 254 -19.90 4.30 10.55
C HIS A 254 -20.42 5.40 11.48
N GLY A 255 -21.51 5.18 12.23
CA GLY A 255 -22.19 6.21 13.02
C GLY A 255 -22.98 7.19 12.15
N GLU A 256 -23.95 7.91 12.72
CA GLU A 256 -24.78 8.87 11.97
C GLU A 256 -23.98 10.03 11.35
N ASP A 257 -22.88 10.43 12.00
CA ASP A 257 -22.00 11.50 11.57
C ASP A 257 -20.74 11.02 10.85
N GLY A 258 -20.58 9.71 10.65
CA GLY A 258 -19.46 9.10 9.95
C GLY A 258 -18.18 8.93 10.78
N ARG A 259 -18.23 9.10 12.11
CA ARG A 259 -17.04 8.96 12.98
C ARG A 259 -16.49 7.53 13.12
N GLY A 260 -17.17 6.53 12.57
CA GLY A 260 -16.72 5.15 12.64
C GLY A 260 -16.87 4.53 14.04
N SER A 261 -16.40 3.30 14.15
CA SER A 261 -16.59 2.49 15.36
C SER A 261 -15.43 2.54 16.35
N MET A 262 -14.27 3.09 15.96
CA MET A 262 -13.04 3.09 16.76
C MET A 262 -13.19 3.73 18.15
N PHE A 263 -14.16 4.63 18.31
CA PHE A 263 -14.55 5.20 19.62
C PHE A 263 -16.00 4.91 20.03
N GLY A 264 -16.76 4.21 19.17
CA GLY A 264 -18.22 4.05 19.28
C GLY A 264 -18.69 2.68 19.78
N GLY A 265 -17.79 1.69 19.90
CA GLY A 265 -18.17 0.33 20.35
C GLY A 265 -19.08 -0.41 19.39
N VAL A 266 -18.99 -0.10 18.09
CA VAL A 266 -19.77 -0.80 17.05
C VAL A 266 -18.93 -1.95 16.50
N GLU A 267 -19.31 -3.16 16.89
CA GLU A 267 -18.75 -4.39 16.36
C GLU A 267 -19.20 -4.57 14.90
N VAL A 268 -18.23 -4.68 13.98
CA VAL A 268 -18.49 -4.91 12.55
C VAL A 268 -18.09 -6.31 12.10
N GLY A 269 -17.58 -7.14 13.01
CA GLY A 269 -17.11 -8.49 12.74
C GLY A 269 -15.62 -8.57 12.41
N GLU A 270 -15.20 -9.74 11.98
CA GLU A 270 -13.82 -10.06 11.62
C GLU A 270 -13.57 -9.81 10.12
N ASP A 271 -12.31 -9.57 9.80
CA ASP A 271 -11.83 -9.54 8.43
C ASP A 271 -11.46 -10.96 7.95
N ALA A 272 -11.12 -11.14 6.67
CA ALA A 272 -10.86 -12.47 6.10
C ALA A 272 -9.67 -13.21 6.74
N TRP A 273 -8.88 -12.54 7.58
CA TRP A 273 -7.75 -13.11 8.30
C TRP A 273 -8.06 -13.37 9.78
N GLY A 274 -9.34 -13.24 10.18
CA GLY A 274 -9.80 -13.49 11.55
C GLY A 274 -9.49 -12.35 12.54
N TYR A 275 -9.08 -11.18 12.08
CA TYR A 275 -8.86 -10.03 12.96
C TYR A 275 -10.12 -9.17 13.06
N GLU A 276 -10.43 -8.68 14.26
CA GLU A 276 -11.51 -7.72 14.47
C GLU A 276 -11.33 -6.49 13.56
N ALA A 277 -12.31 -6.26 12.70
CA ALA A 277 -12.32 -5.08 11.84
C ALA A 277 -12.91 -3.88 12.58
N SER A 278 -12.56 -2.68 12.12
CA SER A 278 -13.15 -1.42 12.58
C SER A 278 -13.65 -0.60 11.41
N ALA A 279 -14.82 0.01 11.58
CA ALA A 279 -15.35 0.97 10.63
C ALA A 279 -14.51 2.25 10.68
N ALA A 280 -14.06 2.71 9.51
CA ALA A 280 -13.25 3.91 9.39
C ALA A 280 -14.00 5.16 9.91
N ASP A 281 -13.25 6.04 10.60
CA ASP A 281 -13.67 7.42 10.86
C ASP A 281 -13.59 8.21 9.55
N LEU A 282 -14.73 8.37 8.88
CA LEU A 282 -14.86 9.10 7.63
C LEU A 282 -14.65 10.62 7.83
N THR A 283 -14.82 11.13 9.05
CA THR A 283 -14.59 12.55 9.38
C THR A 283 -13.12 12.91 9.50
N SER A 284 -12.25 11.91 9.66
CA SER A 284 -10.79 12.11 9.69
C SER A 284 -10.23 12.58 8.34
N GLY A 285 -10.95 12.28 7.25
CA GLY A 285 -10.47 12.50 5.88
C GLY A 285 -9.34 11.56 5.46
N MET A 286 -8.96 10.59 6.29
CA MET A 286 -7.93 9.58 6.03
C MET A 286 -8.54 8.35 5.34
N PHE A 287 -8.88 8.50 4.06
CA PHE A 287 -9.46 7.41 3.28
C PHE A 287 -8.36 6.41 2.85
N ARG A 288 -8.30 5.26 3.53
CA ARG A 288 -7.28 4.22 3.30
C ARG A 288 -7.16 3.75 1.83
N GLY A 289 -8.28 3.70 1.11
CA GLY A 289 -8.33 3.31 -0.31
C GLY A 289 -8.07 4.44 -1.32
N GLY A 290 -7.77 5.65 -0.86
CA GLY A 290 -7.66 6.85 -1.69
C GLY A 290 -8.79 7.84 -1.45
N GLY A 291 -8.47 9.13 -1.62
CA GLY A 291 -9.38 10.24 -1.34
C GLY A 291 -10.08 10.83 -2.56
N ARG A 292 -9.88 10.33 -3.79
CA ARG A 292 -10.59 10.86 -4.96
C ARG A 292 -12.05 10.39 -4.91
N PRO A 293 -13.00 11.14 -5.52
CA PRO A 293 -14.40 10.71 -5.57
C PRO A 293 -14.58 9.29 -6.11
N ILE A 294 -13.81 8.89 -7.14
CA ILE A 294 -13.85 7.54 -7.71
C ILE A 294 -13.36 6.45 -6.74
N ASP A 295 -12.39 6.75 -5.87
CA ASP A 295 -11.84 5.78 -4.92
C ASP A 295 -12.90 5.42 -3.86
N ILE A 296 -13.61 6.45 -3.37
CA ILE A 296 -14.74 6.33 -2.42
C ILE A 296 -15.92 5.65 -3.11
N TYR A 297 -16.26 6.07 -4.33
CA TYR A 297 -17.31 5.47 -5.16
C TYR A 297 -17.15 3.95 -5.22
N ARG A 298 -15.95 3.45 -5.52
CA ARG A 298 -15.69 2.01 -5.61
C ARG A 298 -15.90 1.30 -4.28
N ARG A 299 -15.44 1.87 -3.16
CA ARG A 299 -15.65 1.25 -1.84
C ARG A 299 -17.14 1.16 -1.48
N VAL A 300 -17.93 2.18 -1.84
CA VAL A 300 -19.37 2.16 -1.59
C VAL A 300 -20.07 1.18 -2.55
N LEU A 301 -19.72 1.17 -3.84
CA LEU A 301 -20.41 0.35 -4.83
C LEU A 301 -20.14 -1.12 -4.62
N VAL A 302 -18.88 -1.52 -4.54
CA VAL A 302 -18.50 -2.95 -4.53
C VAL A 302 -18.09 -3.46 -3.14
N GLY A 303 -17.78 -2.57 -2.20
CA GLY A 303 -17.32 -2.94 -0.87
C GLY A 303 -15.80 -3.00 -0.78
N ILE A 304 -15.29 -3.74 0.20
CA ILE A 304 -13.84 -3.92 0.45
C ILE A 304 -13.54 -5.41 0.62
N ASN A 305 -12.68 -5.95 -0.25
CA ASN A 305 -12.32 -7.38 -0.24
C ASN A 305 -11.73 -7.76 1.12
N GLY A 306 -12.23 -8.87 1.67
CA GLY A 306 -11.78 -9.38 2.96
C GLY A 306 -12.03 -8.48 4.16
N ALA A 307 -12.88 -7.44 4.05
CA ALA A 307 -13.37 -6.68 5.19
C ALA A 307 -14.91 -6.79 5.27
N PRO A 308 -15.52 -6.61 6.44
CA PRO A 308 -16.98 -6.65 6.59
C PRO A 308 -17.67 -5.37 6.08
N MET A 309 -17.21 -4.83 4.95
CA MET A 309 -17.84 -3.72 4.24
C MET A 309 -18.47 -4.25 2.94
N PRO A 310 -19.81 -4.47 2.91
CA PRO A 310 -20.49 -5.14 1.81
C PRO A 310 -20.63 -4.25 0.58
N SER A 311 -20.89 -4.89 -0.56
CA SER A 311 -21.30 -4.24 -1.81
C SER A 311 -22.67 -3.57 -1.68
N ARG A 312 -22.84 -2.42 -2.34
CA ARG A 312 -24.13 -1.72 -2.53
C ARG A 312 -24.58 -1.72 -3.98
N ARG A 313 -23.93 -2.48 -4.85
CA ARG A 313 -24.23 -2.54 -6.28
C ARG A 313 -25.70 -2.88 -6.54
N ALA A 314 -26.24 -3.89 -5.85
CA ALA A 314 -27.65 -4.27 -5.96
C ALA A 314 -28.60 -3.18 -5.46
N ASP A 315 -28.27 -2.56 -4.32
CA ASP A 315 -29.09 -1.49 -3.70
C ASP A 315 -29.17 -0.21 -4.57
N LEU A 316 -28.16 0.01 -5.42
CA LEU A 316 -27.96 1.24 -6.18
C LEU A 316 -28.15 1.06 -7.70
N ALA A 317 -28.47 -0.16 -8.16
CA ALA A 317 -28.62 -0.47 -9.59
C ALA A 317 -29.69 0.40 -10.28
N GLU A 318 -30.83 0.60 -9.61
CA GLU A 318 -31.96 1.38 -10.13
C GLU A 318 -31.82 2.91 -9.91
N ALA A 319 -30.79 3.34 -9.18
CA ALA A 319 -30.56 4.73 -8.84
C ALA A 319 -29.06 5.07 -8.90
N PRO A 320 -28.44 5.03 -10.11
CA PRO A 320 -26.99 5.13 -10.26
C PRO A 320 -26.42 6.47 -9.77
N ASP A 321 -27.20 7.56 -9.79
CA ASP A 321 -26.78 8.86 -9.27
C ASP A 321 -26.72 8.91 -7.73
N ALA A 322 -27.45 8.02 -7.04
CA ALA A 322 -27.57 8.04 -5.58
C ALA A 322 -26.22 7.86 -4.89
N ILE A 323 -25.34 7.05 -5.48
CA ILE A 323 -24.00 6.82 -4.95
C ILE A 323 -23.15 8.09 -4.94
N TRP A 324 -23.28 8.95 -5.95
CA TRP A 324 -22.51 10.19 -6.00
C TRP A 324 -22.92 11.16 -4.91
N TYR A 325 -24.21 11.20 -4.55
CA TYR A 325 -24.66 11.98 -3.40
C TYR A 325 -24.05 11.44 -2.10
N ILE A 326 -24.00 10.11 -1.91
CA ILE A 326 -23.31 9.50 -0.76
C ILE A 326 -21.83 9.90 -0.76
N VAL A 327 -21.15 9.84 -1.91
CA VAL A 327 -19.75 10.28 -2.06
C VAL A 327 -19.57 11.75 -1.70
N HIS A 328 -20.47 12.64 -2.14
CA HIS A 328 -20.45 14.07 -1.76
C HIS A 328 -20.56 14.24 -0.25
N TYR A 329 -21.46 13.52 0.41
CA TYR A 329 -21.57 13.57 1.86
C TYR A 329 -20.30 13.09 2.56
N ILE A 330 -19.72 11.96 2.14
CA ILE A 330 -18.48 11.42 2.71
C ILE A 330 -17.30 12.38 2.49
N LYS A 331 -17.18 12.97 1.30
CA LYS A 331 -16.16 13.97 0.98
C LYS A 331 -16.30 15.21 1.87
N GLU A 332 -17.52 15.75 2.00
CA GLU A 332 -17.79 16.91 2.85
C GLU A 332 -17.35 16.64 4.28
N ILE A 333 -17.82 15.54 4.91
CA ILE A 333 -17.49 15.27 6.31
C ILE A 333 -16.00 15.00 6.54
N GLY A 334 -15.30 14.39 5.58
CA GLY A 334 -13.85 14.17 5.65
C GLY A 334 -13.01 15.42 5.38
N GLU A 335 -13.58 16.44 4.74
CA GLU A 335 -12.91 17.72 4.44
C GLU A 335 -13.25 18.81 5.47
N LYS A 336 -14.29 18.63 6.29
CA LYS A 336 -14.74 19.62 7.29
C LYS A 336 -13.61 20.22 8.12
N ARG A 337 -12.73 19.41 8.71
CA ARG A 337 -11.60 19.91 9.52
C ARG A 337 -10.64 20.77 8.70
N ARG A 338 -10.28 20.33 7.49
CA ARG A 338 -9.42 21.11 6.59
C ARG A 338 -10.10 22.42 6.17
N ASN A 339 -11.38 22.35 5.82
CA ASN A 339 -12.16 23.52 5.41
C ASN A 339 -12.34 24.53 6.56
N GLU A 340 -12.48 24.07 7.80
CA GLU A 340 -12.47 24.91 8.99
C GLU A 340 -11.12 25.58 9.21
N THR A 341 -10.01 24.84 9.10
CA THR A 341 -8.66 25.42 9.18
C THR A 341 -8.48 26.49 8.11
N VAL A 342 -8.79 26.19 6.84
CA VAL A 342 -8.68 27.15 5.74
C VAL A 342 -9.57 28.37 5.99
N ARG A 343 -10.82 28.19 6.40
CA ARG A 343 -11.73 29.32 6.74
C ARG A 343 -11.16 30.17 7.86
N ASN A 344 -10.62 29.56 8.91
CA ASN A 344 -10.03 30.29 10.04
C ASN A 344 -8.76 31.04 9.63
N THR A 345 -7.90 30.42 8.81
CA THR A 345 -6.70 31.06 8.25
C THR A 345 -7.06 32.22 7.34
N LEU A 346 -8.01 32.05 6.42
CA LEU A 346 -8.48 33.11 5.54
C LEU A 346 -9.13 34.26 6.32
N ALA A 347 -9.94 33.96 7.34
CA ALA A 347 -10.50 34.97 8.23
C ALA A 347 -9.42 35.71 9.02
N GLY A 348 -8.35 35.03 9.45
CA GLY A 348 -7.20 35.64 10.10
C GLY A 348 -6.40 36.55 9.17
N LEU A 349 -6.11 36.08 7.95
CA LEU A 349 -5.43 36.89 6.92
C LEU A 349 -6.24 38.14 6.55
N LYS A 350 -7.56 38.01 6.42
CA LYS A 350 -8.43 39.14 6.16
C LYS A 350 -8.37 40.16 7.30
N ARG A 351 -8.44 39.73 8.56
CA ARG A 351 -8.31 40.63 9.71
C ARG A 351 -6.95 41.33 9.73
N LEU A 352 -5.86 40.64 9.38
CA LEU A 352 -4.53 41.25 9.29
C LEU A 352 -4.45 42.30 8.18
N GLY A 353 -5.07 42.03 7.03
CA GLY A 353 -5.20 42.99 5.94
C GLY A 353 -6.03 44.21 6.33
N ASP A 354 -7.21 43.99 6.91
CA ASP A 354 -8.10 45.05 7.40
C ASP A 354 -7.38 45.94 8.45
N THR A 355 -6.57 45.36 9.35
CA THR A 355 -5.78 46.12 10.32
C THR A 355 -4.60 46.87 9.69
N ALA A 356 -4.01 46.36 8.61
CA ALA A 356 -2.92 47.04 7.91
C ALA A 356 -3.45 48.23 7.09
N GLU A 357 -4.64 48.10 6.49
CA GLU A 357 -5.36 49.20 5.85
C GLU A 357 -5.77 50.26 6.87
N GLU A 358 -6.32 49.86 8.03
CA GLU A 358 -6.68 50.81 9.11
C GLU A 358 -5.45 51.55 9.67
N GLN A 359 -4.28 50.90 9.77
CA GLN A 359 -3.03 51.54 10.19
C GLN A 359 -2.48 52.52 9.14
N LEU A 360 -2.57 52.18 7.85
CA LEU A 360 -2.16 53.07 6.75
C LEU A 360 -3.08 54.30 6.65
N GLU A 361 -4.39 54.14 6.89
CA GLU A 361 -5.33 55.26 6.94
C GLU A 361 -5.08 56.17 8.14
N THR A 362 -4.64 55.64 9.29
CA THR A 362 -4.29 56.47 10.47
C THR A 362 -2.96 57.20 10.36
N ASP A 363 -2.02 56.70 9.54
CA ASP A 363 -0.71 57.33 9.34
C ASP A 363 -0.76 58.49 8.31
N GLU A 364 -1.80 58.58 7.46
CA GLU A 364 -2.02 59.72 6.55
C GLU A 364 -2.70 60.93 7.22
N ASP A 365 -3.27 60.78 8.42
CA ASP A 365 -3.97 61.85 9.16
C ASP A 365 -3.10 62.58 10.22
N VAL A 366 -1.79 62.30 10.27
CA VAL A 366 -0.86 63.07 11.12
C VAL A 366 -0.38 64.30 10.38
N GLU A 367 -1.15 65.39 10.51
CA GLU A 367 -0.74 66.76 10.14
C GLU A 367 0.65 67.09 10.70
N ALA A 368 1.51 67.62 9.82
CA ALA A 368 2.87 68.03 10.10
C ALA A 368 2.90 69.17 11.14
N ASP A 369 3.33 68.88 12.36
CA ASP A 369 3.71 69.91 13.32
C ASP A 369 5.20 70.27 13.11
N GLU A 370 5.47 71.54 12.82
CA GLU A 370 6.79 72.04 12.47
C GLU A 370 7.80 71.93 13.63
N PRO A 371 9.09 71.60 13.37
CA PRO A 371 10.07 71.55 14.44
C PRO A 371 10.54 72.94 14.84
N ALA A 372 10.25 73.33 16.09
CA ALA A 372 10.85 74.49 16.74
C ALA A 372 12.30 74.21 17.15
N SER A 373 13.18 75.11 16.73
CA SER A 373 14.61 75.18 17.03
C SER A 373 14.91 75.54 18.50
N SER A 374 15.92 74.90 19.09
CA SER A 374 16.83 75.56 20.05
C SER A 374 18.13 74.77 20.25
N ASP A 375 19.26 75.41 19.90
CA ASP A 375 20.61 75.26 20.49
C ASP A 375 20.54 75.27 22.04
N GLU A 376 21.47 74.81 22.88
CA GLU A 376 22.92 74.57 22.88
C GLU A 376 23.18 73.71 24.16
N SER A 377 24.12 72.77 24.26
CA SER A 377 25.50 73.05 24.68
C SER A 377 26.24 71.74 24.99
N ALA A 378 27.56 71.80 24.74
CA ALA A 378 28.52 70.72 24.77
C ALA A 378 28.99 70.28 26.17
N ALA A 379 29.43 69.03 26.28
CA ALA A 379 30.56 68.65 27.12
C ALA A 379 31.29 67.46 26.49
N ALA A 380 32.55 67.71 26.12
CA ALA A 380 33.52 66.76 25.63
C ALA A 380 33.98 65.81 26.75
N ASN A 381 34.41 64.60 26.38
CA ASN A 381 35.61 63.97 26.92
C ASN A 381 36.15 62.97 25.89
N ASP A 382 37.37 63.24 25.45
CA ASP A 382 38.28 62.36 24.73
C ASP A 382 38.67 61.14 25.59
N ASP A 383 38.97 60.03 24.92
CA ASP A 383 40.31 59.41 24.84
C ASP A 383 40.29 57.86 24.90
N ASP A 384 41.21 57.31 24.11
CA ASP A 384 41.80 55.97 24.13
C ASP A 384 41.16 54.84 23.30
N SER A 385 41.68 54.71 22.08
CA SER A 385 41.88 53.41 21.38
C SER A 385 43.29 52.89 21.69
N PRO A 386 43.55 51.57 21.57
CA PRO A 386 44.25 51.16 20.34
C PRO A 386 43.92 49.75 19.77
N ASP A 387 43.96 49.71 18.43
CA ASP A 387 44.59 48.75 17.50
C ASP A 387 44.50 47.22 17.66
N SER A 388 44.05 46.55 16.58
CA SER A 388 44.86 45.66 15.69
C SER A 388 43.92 44.84 14.77
N GLU A 389 43.88 45.12 13.47
CA GLU A 389 44.59 44.44 12.36
C GLU A 389 44.14 42.99 12.11
N THR A 390 43.33 42.79 11.04
CA THR A 390 43.62 42.02 9.79
C THR A 390 43.65 40.49 9.98
N GLU A 391 43.08 39.66 9.10
CA GLU A 391 43.40 39.45 7.70
C GLU A 391 42.22 38.76 6.98
N ALA A 392 42.02 39.13 5.72
CA ALA A 392 41.29 38.37 4.72
C ALA A 392 42.23 37.37 4.02
N SER A 393 41.68 36.30 3.48
CA SER A 393 42.24 35.63 2.30
C SER A 393 41.14 34.93 1.53
N ASP A 394 40.95 35.43 0.32
CA ASP A 394 40.15 34.91 -0.78
C ASP A 394 40.79 33.68 -1.44
N ASP A 395 40.05 33.18 -2.44
CA ASP A 395 40.45 32.38 -3.61
C ASP A 395 40.45 30.86 -3.48
N ASP A 396 39.55 30.19 -4.22
CA ASP A 396 39.92 29.71 -5.56
C ASP A 396 38.67 29.34 -6.40
N GLU A 397 38.71 29.74 -7.66
CA GLU A 397 37.73 29.49 -8.73
C GLU A 397 37.89 28.07 -9.32
N SER A 398 36.84 27.55 -9.96
CA SER A 398 36.98 26.91 -11.28
C SER A 398 35.63 26.59 -11.92
N GLU A 399 35.27 27.48 -12.85
CA GLU A 399 34.80 27.24 -14.23
C GLU A 399 33.88 26.03 -14.55
N SER A 400 32.60 26.40 -14.80
CA SER A 400 31.83 26.25 -16.04
C SER A 400 32.13 25.11 -17.03
N ALA A 401 31.06 24.43 -17.47
CA ALA A 401 30.74 24.29 -18.89
C ALA A 401 29.26 23.93 -19.12
N ASP A 402 28.59 24.77 -19.90
CA ASP A 402 27.29 24.56 -20.55
C ASP A 402 27.31 23.42 -21.58
N ALA A 403 26.17 22.73 -21.74
CA ALA A 403 25.64 22.25 -23.03
C ALA A 403 24.24 21.67 -22.77
N ASP A 404 23.17 22.31 -23.19
CA ASP A 404 22.56 22.32 -24.53
C ASP A 404 21.39 21.34 -24.64
N SER A 405 20.31 21.91 -25.14
CA SER A 405 19.00 21.36 -25.42
C SER A 405 19.01 20.19 -26.41
N ALA A 406 18.08 19.24 -26.22
CA ALA A 406 17.39 18.59 -27.34
C ALA A 406 16.14 17.86 -26.84
N ASP A 407 14.98 18.41 -27.22
CA ASP A 407 13.70 17.73 -27.32
C ASP A 407 13.82 16.39 -28.08
N ALA A 408 13.14 15.37 -27.56
CA ALA A 408 12.83 14.16 -28.31
C ALA A 408 11.37 13.80 -28.07
N GLU A 409 10.53 14.12 -29.06
CA GLU A 409 9.17 13.60 -29.22
C GLU A 409 9.20 12.07 -29.38
N PRO A 410 8.20 11.32 -28.89
CA PRO A 410 8.02 9.93 -29.31
C PRO A 410 7.26 9.88 -30.63
N ALA A 411 7.86 9.19 -31.60
CA ALA A 411 7.29 8.89 -32.90
C ALA A 411 6.18 7.84 -32.82
N ASP A 412 5.09 8.13 -33.52
CA ASP A 412 4.04 7.19 -33.91
C ASP A 412 4.61 6.03 -34.73
N ALA A 413 4.15 4.81 -34.43
CA ALA A 413 4.30 3.67 -35.31
C ALA A 413 2.98 2.89 -35.34
N GLU A 414 2.12 3.30 -36.27
CA GLU A 414 1.06 2.47 -36.81
C GLU A 414 1.67 1.26 -37.50
N THR A 415 1.12 0.07 -37.24
CA THR A 415 1.18 -1.03 -38.20
C THR A 415 -0.20 -1.63 -38.34
N GLU A 416 -0.78 -1.38 -39.50
CA GLU A 416 -1.93 -2.08 -40.05
C GLU A 416 -1.58 -3.55 -40.32
N GLY A 417 -2.54 -4.42 -40.05
CA GLY A 417 -2.52 -5.84 -40.41
C GLY A 417 -3.94 -6.30 -40.67
N ASP A 418 -4.46 -5.91 -41.82
CA ASP A 418 -5.71 -6.39 -42.43
C ASP A 418 -5.56 -7.86 -42.83
N ALA A 419 -6.45 -8.71 -42.32
CA ALA A 419 -6.74 -10.02 -42.86
C ALA A 419 -8.25 -10.27 -42.75
N SER A 420 -8.93 -9.95 -43.83
CA SER A 420 -10.31 -10.27 -44.15
C SER A 420 -10.43 -11.69 -44.73
N ASP A 421 -11.66 -12.23 -44.62
CA ASP A 421 -12.26 -13.35 -45.35
C ASP A 421 -11.78 -14.78 -45.03
N GLU A 422 -12.65 -15.62 -44.43
CA GLU A 422 -13.69 -16.35 -45.18
C GLU A 422 -14.76 -16.92 -44.23
N ALA A 423 -16.01 -16.78 -44.65
CA ALA A 423 -17.20 -17.41 -44.09
C ALA A 423 -17.50 -18.72 -44.85
N ASP A 424 -18.18 -19.65 -44.17
CA ASP A 424 -19.05 -20.75 -44.67
C ASP A 424 -18.90 -21.93 -43.68
N ASP A 425 -19.88 -22.74 -43.29
CA ASP A 425 -21.30 -22.91 -43.58
C ASP A 425 -21.69 -24.11 -42.67
N ALA A 426 -22.73 -24.01 -41.85
CA ALA A 426 -23.43 -25.20 -41.35
C ALA A 426 -24.82 -24.85 -40.78
N PRO A 427 -25.87 -25.65 -41.09
CA PRO A 427 -27.25 -25.21 -41.03
C PRO A 427 -27.97 -25.54 -39.72
N ALA A 428 -29.04 -24.79 -39.47
CA ALA A 428 -30.14 -25.13 -38.59
C ALA A 428 -31.09 -26.12 -39.28
N GLU A 429 -31.60 -27.11 -38.52
CA GLU A 429 -32.86 -27.88 -38.63
C GLU A 429 -32.70 -29.05 -37.62
N GLU A 430 -33.66 -29.55 -36.85
CA GLU A 430 -35.09 -29.37 -36.73
C GLU A 430 -35.51 -29.83 -35.32
N THR A 431 -36.69 -29.38 -34.92
CA THR A 431 -37.44 -29.72 -33.72
C THR A 431 -37.94 -31.16 -33.71
N GLU A 432 -37.91 -31.83 -32.55
CA GLU A 432 -38.85 -32.93 -32.25
C GLU A 432 -39.40 -32.86 -30.83
N ASP A 433 -40.53 -33.53 -30.69
CA ASP A 433 -41.73 -33.16 -29.97
C ASP A 433 -41.83 -33.70 -28.53
N ALA A 434 -42.84 -33.18 -27.83
CA ALA A 434 -43.24 -33.49 -26.46
C ALA A 434 -43.86 -34.89 -26.25
N ALA A 435 -43.77 -35.39 -25.00
CA ALA A 435 -44.83 -36.12 -24.24
C ALA A 435 -44.28 -36.53 -22.85
N ALA A 436 -44.75 -36.00 -21.72
CA ALA A 436 -46.02 -36.25 -21.01
C ALA A 436 -45.96 -37.43 -19.99
N GLU A 437 -46.26 -37.06 -18.74
CA GLU A 437 -46.70 -37.79 -17.53
C GLU A 437 -46.86 -39.33 -17.56
N ALA A 438 -46.33 -40.01 -16.53
CA ALA A 438 -47.10 -40.66 -15.46
C ALA A 438 -46.24 -41.60 -14.59
N ALA A 439 -46.11 -41.30 -13.30
CA ALA A 439 -46.16 -42.23 -12.15
C ALA A 439 -45.95 -41.48 -10.82
#